data_AF-T1BD39-F1
#
_entry.id   AF-T1BD39-F1
#
_cell.length_a   1.000
_cell.length_b   1.000
_cell.length_c   1.000
_cell.angle_alpha   90.00
_cell.angle_beta   90.00
_cell.angle_gamma   90.00
#
_symmetry.space_group_name_H-M   'P 1'
#
loop_
_entity.id
_entity.type
_entity.pdbx_description
1 polymer ?
#
loop_
_entity_poly.entity_id
_entity_poly.type
_entity_poly.pdbx_seq_one_letter_code
_entity_poly.pdbx_strand_id
1 'polypeptide(L)' 'MSETIFSKIIRGEIPCHKVYEDEQVLAFLDINPLSTGH' A
#
# COMPACT_ATOMS: atom_id res chain seq x y z
N MET A 1 6.13 11.15 12.59
CA MET A 1 5.48 9.92 12.07
C MET A 1 6.51 8.81 12.14
N SER A 2 6.20 7.65 12.74
CA SER A 2 7.15 6.53 12.75
C SER A 2 7.33 6.00 11.33
N GLU A 3 8.57 5.69 10.96
CA GLU A 3 8.84 5.08 9.66
C GLU A 3 8.39 3.62 9.67
N THR A 4 7.53 3.29 8.73
CA THR A 4 7.05 1.92 8.51
C THR A 4 7.25 1.52 7.04
N ILE A 5 7.07 0.24 6.73
CA ILE A 5 7.07 -0.22 5.35
C ILE A 5 6.00 0.50 4.50
N PHE A 6 4.85 0.80 5.09
CA PHE A 6 3.77 1.55 4.42
C PHE A 6 4.21 2.98 4.07
N SER A 7 5.02 3.62 4.90
CA SER A 7 5.56 4.94 4.60
C SER A 7 6.46 4.92 3.36
N LYS A 8 7.23 3.84 3.15
CA LYS A 8 8.06 3.67 1.94
C LYS A 8 7.21 3.40 0.69
N ILE A 9 6.13 2.63 0.83
CA ILE A 9 5.16 2.37 -0.24
C ILE A 9 4.48 3.69 -0.67
N ILE A 10 3.98 4.47 0.30
CA ILE A 10 3.33 5.77 0.03
C ILE A 10 4.28 6.75 -0.67
N ARG A 11 5.58 6.72 -0.34
CA ARG A 11 6.61 7.55 -0.99
C ARG A 11 7.08 7.01 -2.35
N GLY A 12 6.64 5.83 -2.78
CA GLY A 12 7.07 5.20 -4.02
C GLY A 12 8.51 4.64 -3.99
N GLU A 13 9.11 4.48 -2.80
CA GLU A 13 10.43 3.86 -2.65
C GLU A 13 10.39 2.34 -2.90
N ILE A 14 9.23 1.71 -2.62
CA ILE A 14 9.00 0.27 -2.77
C ILE A 14 7.71 0.08 -3.59
N PRO A 15 7.71 -0.83 -4.58
CA PRO A 15 6.52 -1.08 -5.40
C PRO A 15 5.40 -1.77 -4.60
N CYS A 16 4.15 -1.50 -4.99
CA CYS A 16 2.97 -2.23 -4.52
C CYS A 16 1.96 -2.39 -5.66
N HIS A 17 1.01 -3.31 -5.52
CA HIS A 17 -0.09 -3.46 -6.47
C HIS A 17 -1.21 -2.47 -6.12
N LYS A 18 -1.03 -1.21 -6.56
CA LYS A 18 -1.98 -0.11 -6.34
C LYS A 18 -3.30 -0.38 -7.06
N VAL A 19 -4.41 -0.25 -6.34
CA VAL A 19 -5.78 -0.46 -6.84
C VAL A 19 -6.53 0.87 -6.91
N TYR A 20 -6.25 1.79 -5.96
CA TYR A 20 -6.86 3.11 -5.91
C TYR A 20 -5.93 4.09 -5.19
N GLU A 21 -5.95 5.36 -5.59
CA GLU A 21 -5.25 6.44 -4.91
C GLU A 21 -5.96 7.77 -5.16
N ASP A 22 -6.07 8.57 -4.10
CA ASP A 22 -6.50 9.96 -4.16
C ASP A 22 -5.67 10.83 -3.18
N GLU A 23 -6.11 12.07 -2.96
CA GLU A 23 -5.41 13.04 -2.10
C GLU A 23 -5.30 12.61 -0.63
N GLN A 24 -6.16 11.70 -0.17
CA GLN A 24 -6.27 11.31 1.24
C GLN A 24 -5.82 9.87 1.49
N VAL A 25 -6.05 8.96 0.55
CA VAL A 25 -5.84 7.53 0.75
C VAL A 25 -5.18 6.83 -0.44
N LEU A 26 -4.49 5.73 -0.12
CA LEU A 26 -3.90 4.79 -1.07
C LEU A 26 -4.34 3.37 -0.68
N ALA A 27 -4.94 2.65 -1.62
CA ALA A 27 -5.31 1.25 -1.47
C ALA A 27 -4.50 0.36 -2.43
N PHE A 28 -3.99 -0.75 -1.89
CA PHE A 28 -3.17 -1.72 -2.60
C PHE A 28 -3.43 -3.12 -2.03
N LEU A 29 -3.13 -4.16 -2.81
CA LEU A 29 -3.32 -5.55 -2.36
C LEU A 29 -2.30 -5.95 -1.30
N ASP A 30 -2.75 -6.75 -0.35
CA ASP A 30 -1.85 -7.39 0.62
C ASP A 30 -0.95 -8.42 -0.09
N ILE A 31 0.29 -8.51 0.38
CA ILE A 31 1.27 -9.48 -0.12
C ILE A 31 1.03 -10.88 0.45
N ASN A 32 0.37 -10.99 1.60
CA ASN A 32 0.00 -12.25 2.25
C ASN A 32 -1.51 -12.30 2.55
N PRO A 33 -2.36 -12.40 1.51
CA PRO A 33 -3.80 -12.24 1.64
C PRO A 33 -4.45 -13.41 2.39
N LEU A 34 -5.40 -13.09 3.27
CA LEU A 34 -6.25 -14.08 3.95
C LEU A 34 -7.37 -14.61 3.05
N SER A 35 -7.76 -13.85 2.03
CA SER A 35 -8.77 -14.22 1.04
C SER A 35 -8.53 -13.47 -0.28
N THR A 36 -9.15 -13.94 -1.37
CA THR A 36 -8.98 -13.33 -2.70
C THR A 36 -9.41 -11.86 -2.71
N GLY A 37 -8.52 -10.98 -3.15
CA GLY A 37 -8.76 -9.54 -3.28
C GLY A 37 -8.43 -8.72 -2.03
N HIS A 38 -7.91 -9.37 -0.97
CA HIS A 38 -7.26 -8.71 0.14
C HIS A 38 -5.91 -8.12 -0.27
#